data_AF-A0A8J7Q5J8-F1
#
_entry.id   AF-A0A8J7Q5J8-F1
#
_cell.length_a   1.000
_cell.length_b   1.000
_cell.length_c   1.000
_cell.angle_alpha   90.00
_cell.angle_beta   90.00
_cell.angle_gamma   90.00
#
_symmetry.space_group_name_H-M   'P 1'
#
loop_
_entity.id
_entity.type
_entity.pdbx_description
1 polymer ?
#
loop_
_entity_poly.entity_id
_entity_poly.type
_entity_poly.pdbx_seq_one_letter_code
_entity_poly.pdbx_strand_id
1 'polypeptide(L)'
;GALGCSTVVLPTPDGPVIARNMDWWPEGPLARASYVIRCVEGDTWRFSSAGFPGAVGVVSGLSSRGFAVILNAVTTPDPVCKTGYPVLLHLRRVVEDAAGFDDALAMLSKQRLTTPGLFTLVGTKNEQRVVVERAPTRHALRWGRPGEPLLTTNDYRLLDQPPGGDTWDLERTSCSRYGRLWHLATREPAGSAPTDDELLYWLSDDEVRQEITAQHVLIRPARGEMRLFVPRALVKN
;
A
#
# COMPACT_ATOMS: atom_id res chain seq x y z
N GLY A 1 -8.51 14.63 -10.60
CA GLY A 1 -8.10 13.34 -11.17
C GLY A 1 -8.50 12.26 -10.20
N ALA A 2 -9.00 11.13 -10.70
CA ALA A 2 -9.37 10.01 -9.85
C ALA A 2 -8.11 9.30 -9.33
N LEU A 3 -8.11 8.97 -8.05
CA LEU A 3 -7.12 8.11 -7.41
C LEU A 3 -7.89 6.95 -6.78
N GLY A 4 -7.26 5.80 -6.68
CA GLY A 4 -7.73 4.63 -5.96
C GLY A 4 -6.53 3.72 -5.67
N CYS A 5 -6.64 2.90 -4.63
CA CYS A 5 -5.67 1.86 -4.34
C CYS A 5 -6.40 0.68 -3.73
N SER A 6 -5.87 -0.53 -3.93
CA SER A 6 -6.27 -1.71 -3.15
C SER A 6 -5.01 -2.42 -2.68
N THR A 7 -4.99 -2.84 -1.42
CA THR A 7 -3.86 -3.51 -0.78
C THR A 7 -4.41 -4.67 0.05
N VAL A 8 -3.86 -5.87 -0.16
CA VAL A 8 -4.10 -7.05 0.68
C VAL A 8 -2.78 -7.54 1.23
N VAL A 9 -2.76 -7.84 2.53
CA VAL A 9 -1.62 -8.43 3.22
C VAL A 9 -2.03 -9.77 3.82
N LEU A 10 -1.36 -10.82 3.40
CA LEU A 10 -1.67 -12.20 3.79
C LEU A 10 -0.62 -12.69 4.76
N PRO A 11 -1.01 -13.23 5.93
CA PRO A 11 -0.08 -14.00 6.73
C PRO A 11 0.21 -15.34 6.02
N THR A 12 1.47 -15.74 5.93
CA THR A 12 1.86 -17.03 5.32
C THR A 12 2.90 -17.75 6.18
N PRO A 13 3.16 -19.05 5.97
CA PRO A 13 4.22 -19.76 6.69
C PRO A 13 5.61 -19.10 6.56
N ASP A 14 5.90 -18.44 5.44
CA ASP A 14 7.19 -17.80 5.15
C ASP A 14 7.25 -16.31 5.57
N GLY A 15 6.25 -15.85 6.33
CA GLY A 15 6.05 -14.45 6.67
C GLY A 15 5.01 -13.76 5.78
N PRO A 16 4.69 -12.49 6.05
CA PRO A 16 3.58 -11.82 5.38
C PRO A 16 3.92 -11.46 3.93
N VAL A 17 2.93 -11.59 3.05
CA VAL A 17 3.03 -11.20 1.63
C VAL A 17 2.05 -10.07 1.34
N ILE A 18 2.48 -9.10 0.55
CA ILE A 18 1.70 -7.93 0.15
C ILE A 18 1.39 -8.04 -1.34
N ALA A 19 0.13 -7.80 -1.71
CA ALA A 19 -0.29 -7.59 -3.09
C ALA A 19 -1.12 -6.31 -3.15
N ARG A 20 -0.80 -5.42 -4.10
CA ARG A 20 -1.47 -4.12 -4.18
C ARG A 20 -1.61 -3.56 -5.61
N ASN A 21 -2.73 -2.88 -5.86
CA ASN A 21 -3.03 -2.12 -7.07
C ASN A 21 -2.87 -0.63 -6.86
N MET A 22 -2.28 0.06 -7.84
CA MET A 22 -2.24 1.53 -7.94
C MET A 22 -3.18 2.03 -9.02
N ASP A 23 -4.22 2.74 -8.62
CA ASP A 23 -5.28 3.18 -9.51
C ASP A 23 -5.14 4.70 -9.69
N TRP A 24 -4.22 5.13 -10.56
CA TRP A 24 -3.85 6.53 -10.76
C TRP A 24 -3.98 6.93 -12.23
N TRP A 25 -4.68 8.03 -12.49
CA TRP A 25 -4.74 8.64 -13.81
C TRP A 25 -3.62 9.66 -14.01
N PRO A 26 -2.95 9.74 -15.18
CA PRO A 26 -3.20 8.95 -16.40
C PRO A 26 -2.46 7.60 -16.39
N GLU A 27 -3.21 6.51 -16.37
CA GLU A 27 -2.72 5.15 -16.13
C GLU A 27 -1.77 4.62 -17.21
N GLY A 28 -2.05 4.90 -18.49
CA GLY A 28 -1.21 4.43 -19.60
C GLY A 28 0.24 4.95 -19.54
N PRO A 29 0.45 6.29 -19.52
CA PRO A 29 1.78 6.87 -19.33
C PRO A 29 2.47 6.40 -18.04
N LEU A 30 1.74 6.31 -16.93
CA LEU A 30 2.30 5.85 -15.66
C LEU A 30 2.74 4.39 -15.74
N ALA A 31 1.92 3.49 -16.30
CA ALA A 31 2.27 2.08 -16.51
C ALA A 31 3.54 1.93 -17.36
N ARG A 32 3.66 2.66 -18.48
CA ARG A 32 4.85 2.63 -19.34
C ARG A 32 6.12 3.17 -18.69
N ALA A 33 5.97 4.05 -17.70
CA ALA A 33 7.08 4.64 -16.94
C ALA A 33 7.33 3.94 -15.60
N SER A 34 6.75 2.76 -15.35
CA SER A 34 6.82 2.09 -14.05
C SER A 34 8.09 1.24 -13.89
N TYR A 35 8.79 1.41 -12.78
CA TYR A 35 10.02 0.68 -12.45
C TYR A 35 10.07 0.31 -10.96
N VAL A 36 10.79 -0.77 -10.66
CA VAL A 36 11.34 -0.98 -9.31
C VAL A 36 12.67 -0.23 -9.23
N ILE A 37 12.67 0.87 -8.49
CA ILE A 37 13.84 1.73 -8.29
C ILE A 37 14.56 1.25 -7.03
N ARG A 38 15.75 0.68 -7.20
CA ARG A 38 16.59 0.23 -6.09
C ARG A 38 17.56 1.33 -5.71
N CYS A 39 17.48 1.80 -4.45
CA CYS A 39 18.43 2.75 -3.89
C CYS A 39 19.55 2.00 -3.18
N VAL A 40 20.79 2.33 -3.54
CA VAL A 40 22.01 1.71 -3.03
C VAL A 40 22.97 2.80 -2.54
N GLU A 41 23.74 2.49 -1.51
CA GLU A 41 24.84 3.31 -1.01
C GLU A 41 26.11 2.46 -1.01
N GLY A 42 27.04 2.77 -1.91
CA GLY A 42 28.06 1.80 -2.31
C GLY A 42 27.40 0.52 -2.82
N ASP A 43 27.83 -0.62 -2.29
CA ASP A 43 27.25 -1.94 -2.60
C ASP A 43 26.08 -2.32 -1.68
N THR A 44 25.71 -1.44 -0.73
CA THR A 44 24.65 -1.74 0.25
C THR A 44 23.30 -1.30 -0.28
N TRP A 45 22.37 -2.25 -0.40
CA TRP A 45 20.97 -1.94 -0.65
C TRP A 45 20.33 -1.25 0.55
N ARG A 46 19.73 -0.09 0.32
CA ARG A 46 19.02 0.69 1.35
C ARG A 46 17.52 0.41 1.31
N PHE A 47 16.93 0.47 0.13
CA PHE A 47 15.51 0.14 -0.07
C PHE A 47 15.17 0.10 -1.56
N SER A 48 13.96 -0.36 -1.86
CA SER A 48 13.38 -0.35 -3.20
C SER A 48 12.04 0.39 -3.18
N SER A 49 11.73 1.09 -4.27
CA SER A 49 10.45 1.78 -4.46
C SER A 49 9.84 1.35 -5.80
N ALA A 50 8.58 0.91 -5.77
CA ALA A 50 7.78 0.79 -6.97
C ALA A 50 7.23 2.18 -7.33
N GLY A 51 7.66 2.72 -8.46
CA GLY A 51 7.37 4.09 -8.84
C GLY A 51 7.82 4.42 -10.25
N PHE A 52 8.22 5.67 -10.47
CA PHE A 52 8.60 6.20 -11.78
C PHE A 52 9.93 6.95 -11.69
N PRO A 53 10.78 6.91 -12.72
CA PRO A 53 11.98 7.72 -12.77
C PRO A 53 11.66 9.20 -12.54
N GLY A 54 12.44 9.86 -11.68
CA GLY A 54 12.20 11.25 -11.27
C GLY A 54 11.27 11.41 -10.07
N ALA A 55 10.49 10.39 -9.69
CA ALA A 55 9.72 10.43 -8.44
C ALA A 55 10.66 10.22 -7.23
N VAL A 56 10.87 11.28 -6.46
CA VAL A 56 11.70 11.24 -5.24
C VAL A 56 10.94 10.71 -4.01
N GLY A 57 9.61 10.77 -4.02
CA GLY A 57 8.76 10.22 -2.97
C GLY A 57 8.46 8.73 -3.14
N VAL A 58 7.86 8.11 -2.12
CA VAL A 58 7.49 6.68 -2.11
C VAL A 58 5.98 6.50 -1.95
N VAL A 59 5.41 5.61 -2.77
CA VAL A 59 4.02 5.12 -2.64
C VAL A 59 4.01 3.66 -2.17
N SER A 60 4.90 2.83 -2.70
CA SER A 60 5.09 1.43 -2.31
C SER A 60 6.59 1.17 -2.15
N GLY A 61 7.04 1.01 -0.91
CA GLY A 61 8.46 0.91 -0.58
C GLY A 61 8.78 -0.33 0.24
N LEU A 62 9.98 -0.87 0.03
CA LEU A 62 10.54 -1.99 0.78
C LEU A 62 11.92 -1.58 1.32
N SER A 63 12.06 -1.50 2.64
CA SER A 63 13.31 -1.18 3.32
C SER A 63 14.21 -2.41 3.43
N SER A 64 15.52 -2.21 3.36
CA SER A 64 16.50 -3.24 3.68
C SER A 64 16.52 -3.63 5.16
N ARG A 65 15.82 -2.88 6.01
CA ARG A 65 15.66 -3.17 7.45
C ARG A 65 14.42 -4.03 7.77
N GLY A 66 13.92 -4.77 6.78
CA GLY A 66 12.93 -5.83 6.99
C GLY A 66 11.49 -5.36 7.15
N PHE A 67 11.08 -4.30 6.46
CA PHE A 67 9.68 -3.88 6.43
C PHE A 67 9.34 -3.19 5.10
N ALA A 68 8.04 -3.15 4.78
CA ALA A 68 7.49 -2.45 3.64
C ALA A 68 6.39 -1.49 4.07
N VAL A 69 6.21 -0.41 3.31
CA VAL A 69 5.14 0.58 3.51
C VAL A 69 4.41 0.84 2.21
N ILE A 70 3.08 0.88 2.29
CA ILE A 70 2.19 1.12 1.15
C ILE A 70 1.24 2.24 1.51
N LEU A 71 1.11 3.21 0.61
CA LEU A 71 0.13 4.27 0.68
C LEU A 71 -1.14 3.90 -0.08
N ASN A 72 -2.26 4.01 0.61
CA ASN A 72 -3.54 4.21 -0.03
C ASN A 72 -4.07 5.62 0.30
N ALA A 73 -4.54 6.33 -0.73
CA ALA A 73 -5.14 7.65 -0.55
C ALA A 73 -6.49 7.54 0.17
N VAL A 74 -6.83 8.52 0.99
CA VAL A 74 -8.11 8.63 1.70
C VAL A 74 -8.47 10.10 1.85
N THR A 75 -9.76 10.39 1.98
CA THR A 75 -10.30 11.73 2.27
C THR A 75 -10.56 11.89 3.75
N THR A 76 -10.49 13.13 4.24
CA THR A 76 -10.79 13.46 5.65
C THR A 76 -11.46 14.82 5.71
N PRO A 77 -12.38 15.06 6.66
CA PRO A 77 -12.90 16.40 6.93
C PRO A 77 -11.85 17.32 7.58
N ASP A 78 -10.74 16.78 8.11
CA ASP A 78 -9.67 17.60 8.67
C ASP A 78 -9.05 18.53 7.61
N PRO A 79 -8.76 19.80 7.95
CA PRO A 79 -8.15 20.72 7.02
C PRO A 79 -6.71 20.31 6.67
N VAL A 80 -6.29 20.64 5.45
CA VAL A 80 -4.90 20.49 5.00
C VAL A 80 -3.97 21.24 5.95
N CYS A 81 -2.96 20.54 6.44
CA CYS A 81 -1.97 21.12 7.33
C CYS A 81 -0.78 21.64 6.51
N LYS A 82 -0.82 22.93 6.15
CA LYS A 82 0.18 23.57 5.25
C LYS A 82 1.64 23.47 5.72
N THR A 83 1.88 23.30 7.02
CA THR A 83 3.23 23.14 7.62
C THR A 83 3.58 21.68 7.90
N GLY A 84 2.73 20.75 7.49
CA GLY A 84 2.98 19.31 7.63
C GLY A 84 4.04 18.82 6.65
N TYR A 85 4.54 17.61 6.88
CA TYR A 85 5.47 16.97 5.97
C TYR A 85 4.71 16.41 4.75
N PRO A 86 5.22 16.55 3.50
CA PRO A 86 4.62 15.93 2.33
C PRO A 86 4.60 14.40 2.44
N VAL A 87 3.42 13.78 2.30
CA VAL A 87 3.23 12.34 2.60
C VAL A 87 4.22 11.45 1.87
N LEU A 88 4.40 11.62 0.56
CA LEU A 88 5.30 10.78 -0.23
C LEU A 88 6.78 10.92 0.18
N LEU A 89 7.20 12.13 0.58
CA LEU A 89 8.56 12.36 1.08
C LEU A 89 8.74 11.80 2.49
N HIS A 90 7.69 11.82 3.32
CA HIS A 90 7.72 11.17 4.62
C HIS A 90 7.88 9.65 4.47
N LEU A 91 7.14 9.03 3.57
CA LEU A 91 7.27 7.59 3.30
C LEU A 91 8.65 7.23 2.77
N ARG A 92 9.25 8.07 1.91
CA ARG A 92 10.64 7.96 1.47
C ARG A 92 11.59 7.96 2.68
N ARG A 93 11.47 8.95 3.56
CA ARG A 93 12.26 9.06 4.78
C ARG A 93 12.10 7.82 5.68
N VAL A 94 10.88 7.31 5.83
CA VAL A 94 10.61 6.11 6.65
C VAL A 94 11.35 4.89 6.12
N VAL A 95 11.25 4.57 4.83
CA VAL A 95 11.89 3.35 4.29
C VAL A 95 13.42 3.44 4.26
N GLU A 96 13.95 4.66 4.21
CA GLU A 96 15.39 4.94 4.16
C GLU A 96 16.03 4.95 5.56
N ASP A 97 15.38 5.64 6.52
CA ASP A 97 15.99 6.00 7.80
C ASP A 97 15.59 5.12 8.98
N ALA A 98 14.38 4.53 8.98
CA ALA A 98 13.84 3.84 10.16
C ALA A 98 14.69 2.61 10.53
N ALA A 99 14.96 2.41 11.82
CA ALA A 99 15.77 1.30 12.36
C ALA A 99 15.17 -0.10 12.12
N GLY A 100 13.86 -0.17 11.87
CA GLY A 100 13.12 -1.41 11.66
C GLY A 100 11.62 -1.14 11.75
N PHE A 101 10.81 -2.20 11.86
CA PHE A 101 9.35 -2.11 11.87
C PHE A 101 8.80 -1.18 12.97
N ASP A 102 9.28 -1.30 14.21
CA ASP A 102 8.74 -0.51 15.34
C ASP A 102 9.07 0.98 15.22
N ASP A 103 10.28 1.30 14.76
CA ASP A 103 10.69 2.68 14.51
C ASP A 103 9.92 3.28 13.31
N ALA A 104 9.73 2.48 12.24
CA ALA A 104 8.89 2.87 11.12
C ALA A 104 7.44 3.15 11.57
N LEU A 105 6.87 2.31 12.44
CA LEU A 105 5.54 2.53 13.01
C LEU A 105 5.49 3.84 13.81
N ALA A 106 6.50 4.13 14.63
CA ALA A 106 6.58 5.36 15.39
C ALA A 106 6.66 6.60 14.47
N MET A 107 7.51 6.57 13.45
CA MET A 107 7.64 7.64 12.45
C MET A 107 6.34 7.85 11.68
N LEU A 108 5.68 6.77 11.24
CA LEU A 108 4.42 6.81 10.50
C LEU A 108 3.25 7.31 11.36
N SER A 109 3.30 7.14 12.68
CA SER A 109 2.22 7.54 13.59
C SER A 109 2.35 8.99 14.08
N LYS A 110 3.59 9.45 14.33
CA LYS A 110 3.85 10.72 15.02
C LYS A 110 4.06 11.93 14.11
N GLN A 111 4.50 11.73 12.86
CA GLN A 111 4.80 12.84 11.97
C GLN A 111 3.54 13.63 11.62
N ARG A 112 3.57 14.95 11.81
CA ARG A 112 2.56 15.87 11.28
C ARG A 112 2.63 15.88 9.75
N LEU A 113 1.52 15.59 9.07
CA LEU A 113 1.45 15.45 7.60
C LEU A 113 0.68 16.60 6.96
N THR A 114 0.96 16.86 5.68
CA THR A 114 0.20 17.83 4.87
C THR A 114 -1.24 17.37 4.60
N THR A 115 -1.38 16.12 4.16
CA THR A 115 -2.63 15.48 3.77
C THR A 115 -2.79 14.14 4.51
N PRO A 116 -4.00 13.58 4.58
CA PRO A 116 -4.21 12.23 5.13
C PRO A 116 -3.56 11.13 4.28
N GLY A 117 -3.57 9.90 4.81
CA GLY A 117 -3.18 8.68 4.11
C GLY A 117 -3.45 7.43 4.95
N LEU A 118 -3.64 6.29 4.29
CA LEU A 118 -3.69 4.99 4.95
C LEU A 118 -2.35 4.30 4.68
N PHE A 119 -1.55 4.11 5.72
CA PHE A 119 -0.23 3.50 5.59
C PHE A 119 -0.30 2.05 6.03
N THR A 120 -0.24 1.12 5.07
CA THR A 120 -0.10 -0.29 5.40
C THR A 120 1.39 -0.57 5.63
N LEU A 121 1.77 -0.85 6.87
CA LEU A 121 3.12 -1.19 7.31
C LEU A 121 3.20 -2.69 7.60
N VAL A 122 4.19 -3.36 7.00
CA VAL A 122 4.35 -4.81 7.09
C VAL A 122 5.81 -5.16 7.35
N GLY A 123 6.09 -5.90 8.42
CA GLY A 123 7.42 -6.40 8.78
C GLY A 123 7.69 -7.80 8.20
N THR A 124 8.66 -8.52 8.78
CA THR A 124 9.02 -9.88 8.35
C THR A 124 8.19 -10.97 9.02
N LYS A 125 7.46 -10.65 10.10
CA LYS A 125 6.64 -11.60 10.86
C LYS A 125 5.14 -11.33 10.67
N ASN A 126 4.32 -12.37 10.78
CA ASN A 126 2.88 -12.27 10.55
C ASN A 126 2.15 -11.35 11.54
N GLU A 127 2.72 -11.12 12.72
CA GLU A 127 2.21 -10.19 13.73
C GLU A 127 2.54 -8.73 13.39
N GLN A 128 3.55 -8.50 12.56
CA GLN A 128 4.00 -7.18 12.12
C GLN A 128 3.21 -6.71 10.90
N ARG A 129 1.88 -6.61 11.04
CA ARG A 129 0.98 -6.09 10.00
C ARG A 129 0.03 -5.08 10.61
N VAL A 130 0.12 -3.83 10.17
CA VAL A 130 -0.72 -2.75 10.71
C VAL A 130 -1.06 -1.75 9.61
N VAL A 131 -2.28 -1.24 9.65
CA VAL A 131 -2.68 -0.05 8.90
C VAL A 131 -2.68 1.12 9.87
N VAL A 132 -1.79 2.08 9.61
CA VAL A 132 -1.79 3.38 10.29
C VAL A 132 -2.75 4.28 9.51
N GLU A 133 -3.95 4.43 10.04
CA GLU A 133 -4.94 5.36 9.50
C GLU A 133 -4.55 6.77 9.91
N ARG A 134 -4.21 7.64 8.95
CA ARG A 134 -3.67 8.98 9.23
C ARG A 134 -4.56 10.09 8.71
N ALA A 135 -5.04 10.91 9.62
CA ALA A 135 -5.32 12.31 9.35
C ALA A 135 -4.04 13.15 9.55
N PRO A 136 -4.03 14.45 9.18
CA PRO A 136 -2.84 15.31 9.29
C PRO A 136 -2.16 15.31 10.67
N THR A 137 -2.92 15.25 11.76
CA THR A 137 -2.43 15.37 13.15
C THR A 137 -2.82 14.24 14.09
N ARG A 138 -3.73 13.34 13.68
CA ARG A 138 -4.21 12.20 14.49
C ARG A 138 -4.08 10.89 13.73
N HIS A 139 -4.08 9.79 14.46
CA HIS A 139 -3.96 8.46 13.88
C HIS A 139 -4.76 7.41 14.64
N ALA A 140 -5.08 6.31 13.97
CA ALA A 140 -5.53 5.08 14.58
C ALA A 140 -4.72 3.91 14.02
N LEU A 141 -4.58 2.84 14.80
CA LEU A 141 -3.82 1.65 14.44
C LEU A 141 -4.76 0.47 14.28
N ARG A 142 -4.84 -0.08 13.07
CA ARG A 142 -5.60 -1.29 12.77
C ARG A 142 -4.64 -2.45 12.52
N TRP A 143 -4.44 -3.26 13.56
CA TRP A 143 -3.59 -4.44 13.51
C TRP A 143 -4.27 -5.61 12.77
N GLY A 144 -3.47 -6.36 12.02
CA GLY A 144 -3.91 -7.62 11.42
C GLY A 144 -4.21 -8.66 12.50
N ARG A 145 -5.32 -9.38 12.36
CA ARG A 145 -5.67 -10.48 13.25
C ARG A 145 -4.87 -11.74 12.90
N PRO A 146 -4.58 -12.63 13.88
CA PRO A 146 -3.92 -13.90 13.61
C PRO A 146 -4.67 -14.71 12.55
N GLY A 147 -3.95 -15.22 11.55
CA GLY A 147 -4.53 -16.04 10.47
C GLY A 147 -5.41 -15.31 9.46
N GLU A 148 -5.81 -14.06 9.72
CA GLU A 148 -6.69 -13.30 8.82
C GLU A 148 -5.90 -12.34 7.90
N PRO A 149 -6.40 -12.09 6.68
CA PRO A 149 -5.84 -11.08 5.80
C PRO A 149 -6.04 -9.66 6.38
N LEU A 150 -5.11 -8.74 6.10
CA LEU A 150 -5.25 -7.31 6.42
C LEU A 150 -5.42 -6.53 5.13
N LEU A 151 -6.58 -5.91 4.95
CA LEU A 151 -6.94 -5.20 3.72
C LEU A 151 -7.04 -3.69 3.93
N THR A 152 -6.72 -2.93 2.89
CA THR A 152 -6.86 -1.48 2.81
C THR A 152 -7.22 -1.07 1.39
N THR A 153 -8.31 -0.33 1.25
CA THR A 153 -8.72 0.32 -0.01
C THR A 153 -8.57 1.83 0.14
N ASN A 154 -9.63 2.64 0.15
CA ASN A 154 -9.54 4.10 0.19
C ASN A 154 -10.43 4.74 1.27
N ASP A 155 -10.86 3.97 2.27
CA ASP A 155 -11.74 4.42 3.36
C ASP A 155 -11.11 4.15 4.74
N TYR A 156 -11.41 5.04 5.69
CA TYR A 156 -11.08 4.80 7.10
C TYR A 156 -11.97 3.70 7.68
N ARG A 157 -11.39 2.88 8.56
CA ARG A 157 -12.13 1.86 9.31
C ARG A 157 -12.21 2.18 10.79
N LEU A 158 -11.31 3.01 11.32
CA LEU A 158 -11.25 3.38 12.73
C LEU A 158 -11.41 4.89 12.96
N LEU A 159 -10.78 5.75 12.16
CA LEU A 159 -10.80 7.19 12.42
C LEU A 159 -12.14 7.85 12.08
N ASP A 160 -12.48 7.92 10.79
CA ASP A 160 -13.66 8.62 10.31
C ASP A 160 -14.48 7.67 9.45
N GLN A 161 -15.31 6.84 10.08
CA GLN A 161 -16.34 6.10 9.33
C GLN A 161 -17.38 7.11 8.87
N PRO A 162 -17.61 7.31 7.56
CA PRO A 162 -18.56 8.31 7.10
C PRO A 162 -19.98 7.93 7.59
N PRO A 163 -20.71 8.84 8.25
CA PRO A 163 -22.14 8.68 8.42
C PRO A 163 -22.75 8.78 7.02
N GLY A 164 -23.53 7.78 6.60
CA GLY A 164 -24.03 7.66 5.23
C GLY A 164 -24.56 8.98 4.66
N GLY A 165 -23.82 9.55 3.69
CA GLY A 165 -24.14 10.81 3.03
C GLY A 165 -22.92 11.42 2.34
N ASP A 166 -23.04 11.64 1.03
CA ASP A 166 -22.08 12.25 0.11
C ASP A 166 -20.67 11.63 0.07
N THR A 167 -20.59 10.48 -0.60
CA THR A 167 -19.33 9.77 -0.86
C THR A 167 -18.40 10.57 -1.78
N TRP A 168 -17.19 10.84 -1.30
CA TRP A 168 -16.08 11.30 -2.15
C TRP A 168 -15.76 10.24 -3.21
N ASP A 169 -15.24 10.64 -4.39
CA ASP A 169 -14.94 9.73 -5.52
C ASP A 169 -14.12 8.49 -5.12
N LEU A 170 -13.21 8.64 -4.16
CA LEU A 170 -12.34 7.59 -3.61
C LEU A 170 -13.11 6.49 -2.85
N GLU A 171 -14.20 6.85 -2.18
CA GLU A 171 -14.95 5.96 -1.29
C GLU A 171 -15.97 5.10 -2.06
N ARG A 172 -16.48 5.60 -3.19
CA ARG A 172 -17.56 5.00 -3.98
C ARG A 172 -17.33 3.53 -4.36
N THR A 173 -16.09 3.17 -4.72
CA THR A 173 -15.72 1.80 -5.10
C THR A 173 -14.95 1.07 -4.01
N SER A 174 -14.74 1.70 -2.86
CA SER A 174 -13.87 1.17 -1.81
C SER A 174 -14.48 -0.05 -1.14
N CYS A 175 -15.77 0.00 -0.81
CA CYS A 175 -16.48 -1.11 -0.15
C CYS A 175 -16.56 -2.37 -1.01
N SER A 176 -16.85 -2.25 -2.31
CA SER A 176 -16.96 -3.41 -3.21
C SER A 176 -15.61 -4.10 -3.42
N ARG A 177 -14.56 -3.32 -3.74
CA ARG A 177 -13.19 -3.85 -3.91
C ARG A 177 -12.69 -4.52 -2.63
N TYR A 178 -12.96 -3.92 -1.47
CA TYR A 178 -12.61 -4.51 -0.18
C TYR A 178 -13.31 -5.85 0.03
N GLY A 179 -14.63 -5.91 -0.19
CA GLY A 179 -15.42 -7.13 -0.03
C GLY A 179 -14.95 -8.24 -0.97
N ARG A 180 -14.64 -7.90 -2.22
CA ARG A 180 -14.12 -8.85 -3.20
C ARG A 180 -12.76 -9.41 -2.79
N LEU A 181 -11.81 -8.55 -2.45
CA LEU A 181 -10.50 -8.99 -2.00
C LEU A 181 -10.58 -9.84 -0.73
N TRP A 182 -11.50 -9.51 0.18
CA TRP A 182 -11.75 -10.32 1.37
C TRP A 182 -12.22 -11.73 1.00
N HIS A 183 -13.20 -11.82 0.10
CA HIS A 183 -13.71 -13.10 -0.40
C HIS A 183 -12.62 -13.93 -1.07
N LEU A 184 -11.80 -13.33 -1.94
CA LEU A 184 -10.69 -14.02 -2.60
C LEU A 184 -9.65 -14.52 -1.58
N ALA A 185 -9.25 -13.66 -0.63
CA ALA A 185 -8.23 -13.97 0.37
C ALA A 185 -8.67 -15.00 1.43
N THR A 186 -9.97 -15.23 1.60
CA THR A 186 -10.51 -16.16 2.61
C THR A 186 -11.00 -17.50 2.04
N ARG A 187 -10.98 -17.66 0.71
CA ARG A 187 -11.31 -18.94 0.04
C ARG A 187 -10.20 -19.97 0.09
N GLU A 188 -8.95 -19.55 0.22
CA GLU A 188 -7.82 -20.47 0.22
C GLU A 188 -7.71 -21.24 1.55
N PRO A 189 -7.40 -22.55 1.52
CA PRO A 189 -7.21 -23.34 2.72
C PRO A 189 -6.13 -22.72 3.62
N ALA A 190 -6.39 -22.67 4.92
CA ALA A 190 -5.40 -22.24 5.89
C ALA A 190 -4.14 -23.14 5.79
N GLY A 191 -3.01 -22.59 5.32
CA GLY A 191 -1.71 -23.26 5.38
C GLY A 191 -0.83 -23.20 4.13
N SER A 192 -1.34 -22.80 2.96
CA SER A 192 -0.52 -22.59 1.75
C SER A 192 -0.25 -21.10 1.50
N ALA A 193 1.01 -20.77 1.18
CA ALA A 193 1.34 -19.43 0.70
C ALA A 193 0.87 -19.28 -0.76
N PRO A 194 0.10 -18.24 -1.11
CA PRO A 194 -0.32 -18.04 -2.49
C PRO A 194 0.88 -17.72 -3.38
N THR A 195 0.82 -18.25 -4.59
CA THR A 195 1.75 -17.98 -5.67
C THR A 195 1.61 -16.54 -6.19
N ASP A 196 2.62 -16.06 -6.92
CA ASP A 196 2.53 -14.75 -7.57
C ASP A 196 1.40 -14.67 -8.58
N ASP A 197 1.13 -15.77 -9.31
CA ASP A 197 0.06 -15.81 -10.32
C ASP A 197 -1.33 -15.72 -9.68
N GLU A 198 -1.54 -16.37 -8.52
CA GLU A 198 -2.79 -16.25 -7.75
C GLU A 198 -2.99 -14.82 -7.23
N LEU A 199 -1.94 -14.22 -6.68
CA LEU A 199 -2.00 -12.82 -6.22
C LEU A 199 -2.28 -11.86 -7.37
N LEU A 200 -1.65 -12.07 -8.53
CA LEU A 200 -1.90 -11.28 -9.73
C LEU A 200 -3.31 -11.49 -10.28
N TYR A 201 -3.84 -12.70 -10.20
CA TYR A 201 -5.23 -12.98 -10.55
C TYR A 201 -6.18 -12.20 -9.64
N TRP A 202 -5.96 -12.18 -8.32
CA TRP A 202 -6.81 -11.41 -7.40
C TRP A 202 -6.74 -9.91 -7.65
N LEU A 203 -5.54 -9.39 -7.93
CA LEU A 203 -5.34 -7.98 -8.28
C LEU A 203 -5.93 -7.61 -9.64
N SER A 204 -6.10 -8.57 -10.54
CA SER A 204 -6.63 -8.35 -11.90
C SER A 204 -8.13 -8.62 -12.02
N ASP A 205 -8.75 -9.19 -10.98
CA ASP A 205 -10.18 -9.46 -10.88
C ASP A 205 -11.00 -8.20 -11.20
N ASP A 206 -12.04 -8.33 -12.03
CA ASP A 206 -12.78 -7.18 -12.56
C ASP A 206 -13.56 -6.41 -11.48
N GLU A 207 -13.82 -7.02 -10.31
CA GLU A 207 -14.43 -6.34 -9.17
C GLU A 207 -13.38 -5.65 -8.27
N VAL A 208 -12.08 -5.89 -8.49
CA VAL A 208 -10.94 -5.27 -7.77
C VAL A 208 -10.24 -4.22 -8.60
N ARG A 209 -9.91 -4.55 -9.86
CA ARG A 209 -9.18 -3.72 -10.80
C ARG A 209 -10.03 -2.56 -11.26
N GLN A 210 -9.43 -1.38 -11.33
CA GLN A 210 -10.07 -0.20 -11.89
C GLN A 210 -9.54 0.08 -13.29
N GLU A 211 -10.29 0.89 -14.06
CA GLU A 211 -9.84 1.34 -15.39
C GLU A 211 -8.51 2.10 -15.33
N ILE A 212 -8.27 2.80 -14.21
CA ILE A 212 -7.06 3.58 -13.96
C ILE A 212 -5.95 2.77 -13.23
N THR A 213 -6.07 1.45 -13.11
CA THR A 213 -5.02 0.62 -12.50
C THR A 213 -3.76 0.67 -13.37
N ALA A 214 -2.70 1.32 -12.88
CA ALA A 214 -1.43 1.50 -13.58
C ALA A 214 -0.37 0.47 -13.17
N GLN A 215 -0.43 -0.04 -11.93
CA GLN A 215 0.56 -0.97 -11.38
C GLN A 215 -0.08 -2.06 -10.52
N HIS A 216 0.49 -3.25 -10.60
CA HIS A 216 0.36 -4.32 -9.61
C HIS A 216 1.73 -4.51 -8.95
N VAL A 217 1.79 -4.51 -7.62
CA VAL A 217 3.05 -4.68 -6.89
C VAL A 217 2.91 -5.79 -5.87
N LEU A 218 3.87 -6.73 -5.89
CA LEU A 218 4.01 -7.79 -4.90
C LEU A 218 5.25 -7.53 -4.05
N ILE A 219 5.14 -7.65 -2.73
CA ILE A 219 6.25 -7.41 -1.81
C ILE A 219 6.30 -8.51 -0.74
N ARG A 220 7.50 -9.03 -0.47
CA ARG A 220 7.80 -10.01 0.57
C ARG A 220 8.91 -9.48 1.47
N PRO A 221 8.60 -8.79 2.59
CA PRO A 221 9.62 -8.17 3.43
C PRO A 221 10.63 -9.16 4.01
N ALA A 222 10.19 -10.35 4.42
CA ALA A 222 11.06 -11.41 4.93
C ALA A 222 12.14 -11.87 3.93
N ARG A 223 11.88 -11.70 2.63
CA ARG A 223 12.78 -12.10 1.53
C ARG A 223 13.50 -10.93 0.89
N GLY A 224 13.22 -9.69 1.30
CA GLY A 224 13.75 -8.50 0.64
C GLY A 224 13.33 -8.38 -0.83
N GLU A 225 12.17 -8.93 -1.20
CA GLU A 225 11.73 -9.06 -2.59
C GLU A 225 10.57 -8.09 -2.91
N MET A 226 10.68 -7.39 -4.03
CA MET A 226 9.63 -6.55 -4.61
C MET A 226 9.54 -6.82 -6.11
N ARG A 227 8.34 -7.10 -6.60
CA ARG A 227 8.05 -7.30 -8.02
C ARG A 227 6.97 -6.30 -8.45
N LEU A 228 7.18 -5.71 -9.62
CA LEU A 228 6.22 -4.79 -10.24
C LEU A 228 5.74 -5.39 -11.56
N PHE A 229 4.44 -5.28 -11.78
CA PHE A 229 3.77 -5.64 -13.02
C PHE A 229 2.84 -4.50 -13.42
N VAL A 230 2.45 -4.47 -14.68
CA VAL A 230 1.50 -3.49 -15.21
C VAL A 230 0.49 -4.20 -16.11
N PRO A 231 -0.75 -3.69 -16.24
CA PRO A 231 -1.72 -4.29 -17.14
C PRO A 231 -1.19 -4.33 -18.57
N ARG A 232 -1.24 -5.51 -19.19
CA ARG A 232 -0.71 -5.74 -20.54
C ARG A 232 -1.30 -4.79 -21.59
N ALA A 233 -2.56 -4.39 -21.41
CA ALA A 233 -3.25 -3.47 -22.32
C ALA A 233 -2.64 -2.06 -22.36
N LEU A 234 -1.92 -1.62 -21.30
CA LEU A 234 -1.37 -0.26 -21.20
C LEU A 234 0.02 -0.10 -21.82
N VAL A 235 0.69 -1.22 -22.11
CA VAL A 235 2.07 -1.28 -22.62
C VAL A 235 2.19 -1.88 -24.02
N LYS A 236 1.10 -2.39 -24.58
CA LYS A 236 1.04 -2.78 -25.98
C LYS A 236 0.81 -1.52 -26.82
N ASN A 237 1.77 -1.21 -27.69
CA ASN A 237 1.57 -0.31 -28.83
C ASN A 237 0.78 -1.03 -29.92
#